data_AF-A0A2A9E650-F1
#
_entry.id   AF-A0A2A9E650-F1
#
_cell.length_a   1.000
_cell.length_b   1.000
_cell.length_c   1.000
_cell.angle_alpha   90.00
_cell.angle_beta   90.00
_cell.angle_gamma   90.00
#
_symmetry.space_group_name_H-M   'P 1'
#
loop_
_entity.id
_entity.type
_entity.pdbx_description
1 polymer ?
#
loop_
_entity_poly.entity_id
_entity_poly.type
_entity_poly.pdbx_seq_one_letter_code
_entity_poly.pdbx_strand_id
1 'polypeptide(L)'
;MVRPFETSDDEERVYVAGLSTPERLVLAQVTGDVVELLGGEEGVFGDVDVDEDGHEAEGEPTDEPTDGLRELFDGLDDEPVRPPTDPAVRRLLPDASSDPEIAREFRRFTDDDLRQTKVERLLLFAQLLLEAAPSSDEERQLEFVVLHEEAEAIAGALADIRLVIGERLDLRTDDDSQDLYDAVTATWGDPSGPEPVGATDDALDAARTSRDVDDDQVDAMLSGEEHLHPDDSAEFSGPRIFLGSVFLLAGYLQESLTDCLLRDYRASRGRR
;
A
#
# COMPACT_ATOMS: atom_id res chain seq x y z
N MET A 1 -6.25 2.23 -20.87
CA MET A 1 -5.19 1.31 -20.39
C MET A 1 -3.93 2.12 -20.18
N VAL A 2 -3.31 1.99 -19.01
CA VAL A 2 -2.09 2.70 -18.59
C VAL A 2 -0.95 2.47 -19.58
N ARG A 3 -0.26 3.55 -19.96
CA ARG A 3 0.97 3.43 -20.77
C ARG A 3 2.15 3.18 -19.84
N PRO A 4 3.01 2.18 -20.10
CA PRO A 4 4.16 1.88 -19.26
C PRO A 4 5.17 3.04 -19.30
N PHE A 5 6.11 3.03 -18.35
CA PHE A 5 7.26 3.92 -18.43
C PHE A 5 8.11 3.63 -19.67
N GLU A 6 8.44 4.70 -20.39
CA GLU A 6 9.42 4.72 -21.47
C GLU A 6 10.47 5.79 -21.19
N THR A 7 11.70 5.58 -21.65
CA THR A 7 12.76 6.60 -21.55
C THR A 7 12.51 7.66 -22.62
N SER A 8 12.48 8.94 -22.25
CA SER A 8 12.46 10.03 -23.24
C SER A 8 13.85 10.23 -23.85
N ASP A 9 13.89 10.57 -25.14
CA ASP A 9 15.12 10.89 -25.89
C ASP A 9 15.64 12.32 -25.62
N ASP A 10 15.08 13.03 -24.64
CA ASP A 10 15.46 14.39 -24.28
C ASP A 10 16.86 14.49 -23.62
N GLU A 11 17.44 15.70 -23.62
CA GLU A 11 18.77 15.98 -23.06
C GLU A 11 18.85 15.67 -21.56
N GLU A 12 17.74 15.80 -20.85
CA GLU A 12 17.54 15.41 -19.46
C GLU A 12 16.90 14.03 -19.44
N ARG A 13 17.57 13.03 -18.85
CA ARG A 13 17.03 11.66 -18.82
C ARG A 13 15.78 11.64 -17.95
N VAL A 14 14.63 11.46 -18.59
CA VAL A 14 13.35 11.36 -17.91
C VAL A 14 12.63 10.08 -18.33
N TYR A 15 11.81 9.56 -17.42
CA TYR A 15 10.94 8.42 -17.64
C TYR A 15 9.50 8.89 -17.66
N VAL A 16 8.74 8.47 -18.68
CA VAL A 16 7.37 8.94 -18.88
C VAL A 16 6.42 7.75 -18.96
N ALA A 17 5.41 7.73 -18.08
CA ALA A 17 4.26 6.84 -18.17
C ALA A 17 3.00 7.63 -18.55
N GLY A 18 1.94 6.93 -18.93
CA GLY A 18 0.62 7.52 -19.13
C GLY A 18 -0.32 7.09 -18.02
N LEU A 19 -0.92 8.04 -17.31
CA LEU A 19 -1.95 7.79 -16.30
C LEU A 19 -3.16 8.69 -16.55
N SER A 20 -4.35 8.12 -16.41
CA SER A 20 -5.59 8.87 -16.40
C SER A 20 -5.78 9.68 -15.10
N THR A 21 -6.72 10.62 -15.12
CA THR A 21 -7.03 11.41 -13.91
C THR A 21 -7.51 10.52 -12.75
N PRO A 22 -8.44 9.55 -12.94
CA PRO A 22 -8.83 8.64 -11.87
C PRO A 22 -7.67 7.80 -11.31
N GLU A 23 -6.81 7.25 -12.18
CA GLU A 23 -5.65 6.44 -11.76
C GLU A 23 -4.68 7.26 -10.90
N ARG A 24 -4.40 8.51 -11.28
CA ARG A 24 -3.53 9.42 -10.50
C ARG A 24 -4.11 9.74 -9.13
N LEU A 25 -5.40 10.05 -9.06
CA LEU A 25 -6.08 10.39 -7.81
C LEU A 25 -6.16 9.19 -6.85
N VAL A 26 -6.45 8.00 -7.37
CA VAL A 26 -6.47 6.78 -6.55
C VAL A 26 -5.08 6.47 -5.99
N LEU A 27 -4.03 6.53 -6.82
CA LEU A 27 -2.66 6.34 -6.35
C LEU A 27 -2.26 7.39 -5.32
N ALA A 28 -2.61 8.66 -5.52
CA ALA A 28 -2.31 9.73 -4.58
C ALA A 28 -3.04 9.54 -3.23
N GLN A 29 -4.31 9.14 -3.27
CA GLN A 29 -5.08 8.84 -2.05
C GLN A 29 -4.44 7.70 -1.27
N VAL A 30 -4.19 6.56 -1.93
CA VAL A 30 -3.58 5.40 -1.27
C VAL A 30 -2.18 5.72 -0.74
N THR A 31 -1.42 6.55 -1.47
CA THR A 31 -0.13 7.04 -0.99
C THR A 31 -0.28 7.86 0.30
N GLY A 32 -1.28 8.74 0.37
CA GLY A 32 -1.64 9.48 1.57
C GLY A 32 -2.02 8.56 2.74
N ASP A 33 -2.84 7.54 2.50
CA ASP A 33 -3.24 6.56 3.52
C ASP A 33 -2.01 5.80 4.07
N VAL A 34 -1.01 5.49 3.23
CA VAL A 34 0.24 4.85 3.66
C VAL A 34 1.13 5.81 4.46
N VAL A 35 1.17 7.09 4.10
CA VAL A 35 1.88 8.12 4.87
C VAL A 35 1.23 8.28 6.25
N GLU A 36 -0.10 8.34 6.32
CA GLU A 36 -0.84 8.40 7.60
C GLU A 36 -0.58 7.14 8.43
N LEU A 37 -0.59 5.95 7.81
CA LEU A 37 -0.27 4.70 8.48
C LEU A 37 1.15 4.72 9.09
N LEU A 38 2.13 5.28 8.38
CA LEU A 38 3.49 5.43 8.88
C LEU A 38 3.59 6.50 9.97
N GLY A 39 2.80 7.57 9.90
CA GLY A 39 2.81 8.66 10.89
C GLY A 39 1.91 8.44 12.11
N GLY A 40 1.00 7.45 12.09
CA GLY A 40 0.02 7.23 13.15
C GLY A 40 0.43 6.23 14.24
N GLU A 41 1.47 5.42 14.04
CA GLU A 41 1.98 4.48 15.07
C GLU A 41 3.01 5.09 16.03
N GLU A 42 3.63 6.19 15.61
CA GLU A 42 4.41 7.07 16.46
C GLU A 42 3.61 8.35 16.59
N GLY A 43 3.23 8.78 17.81
CA GLY A 43 2.57 10.06 18.04
C GLY A 43 3.50 11.25 17.74
N VAL A 44 3.98 11.36 16.50
CA VAL A 44 5.06 12.24 16.06
C VAL A 44 4.53 13.15 14.95
N PHE A 45 3.50 13.92 15.30
CA PHE A 45 3.82 15.31 15.59
C PHE A 45 3.84 15.33 17.11
N GLY A 46 5.02 15.43 17.73
CA GLY A 46 5.11 15.49 19.19
C GLY A 46 4.08 16.49 19.69
N ASP A 47 3.37 16.14 20.77
CA ASP A 47 2.39 17.01 21.40
C ASP A 47 2.93 18.44 21.36
N VAL A 48 2.35 19.26 20.47
CA VAL A 48 2.36 20.68 20.74
C VAL A 48 1.47 20.73 21.98
N ASP A 49 2.07 20.95 23.15
CA ASP A 49 1.30 21.28 24.34
C ASP A 49 0.54 22.56 24.00
N VAL A 50 -0.68 22.38 23.46
CA VAL A 50 -1.63 23.43 23.20
C VAL A 50 -2.51 23.47 24.44
N ASP A 51 -2.32 24.50 25.25
CA ASP A 51 -3.22 24.80 26.37
C ASP A 51 -4.67 24.95 25.87
N GLU A 52 -5.66 24.78 26.76
CA GLU A 52 -7.11 24.77 26.44
C GLU A 52 -7.62 26.01 25.66
N ASP A 53 -6.78 27.03 25.48
CA ASP A 53 -7.04 28.28 24.77
C ASP A 53 -6.31 28.42 23.41
N GLY A 54 -5.58 27.41 22.92
CA GLY A 54 -5.03 27.41 21.54
C GLY A 54 -3.76 28.24 21.32
N HIS A 55 -2.93 28.45 22.34
CA HIS A 55 -1.67 29.20 22.24
C HIS A 55 -0.46 28.27 22.32
N GLU A 56 0.64 28.64 21.65
CA GLU A 56 1.93 27.96 21.79
C GLU A 56 2.51 28.29 23.17
N ALA A 57 2.71 27.28 24.02
CA ALA A 57 3.27 27.47 25.37
C ALA A 57 4.74 27.94 25.32
N GLU A 58 4.97 29.25 25.46
CA GLU A 58 6.31 29.78 25.74
C GLU A 58 6.74 29.37 27.17
N GLY A 59 7.57 28.34 27.28
CA GLY A 59 8.21 27.95 28.55
C GLY A 59 9.19 29.01 29.03
N GLU A 60 9.04 29.47 30.29
CA GLU A 60 9.99 30.36 30.95
C GLU A 60 11.38 29.69 31.09
N PRO A 61 12.50 30.36 30.73
CA PRO A 61 13.82 29.77 30.90
C PRO A 61 14.28 29.87 32.37
N THR A 62 14.36 28.74 33.06
CA THR A 62 15.14 28.61 34.30
C THR A 62 16.62 28.41 33.97
N ASP A 63 17.44 29.38 34.38
CA ASP A 63 18.90 29.40 34.26
C ASP A 63 19.57 28.23 35.03
N GLU A 64 19.80 27.07 34.39
CA GLU A 64 20.98 26.21 34.65
C GLU A 64 21.37 25.42 33.38
N PRO A 65 22.54 25.69 32.74
CA PRO A 65 22.92 25.09 31.45
C PRO A 65 23.29 23.60 31.49
N THR A 66 23.20 22.96 32.67
CA THR A 66 23.50 21.54 32.87
C THR A 66 22.26 20.66 33.07
N ASP A 67 21.11 21.26 33.38
CA ASP A 67 19.86 20.52 33.60
C ASP A 67 19.15 20.25 32.26
N GLY A 68 19.12 21.21 31.34
CA GLY A 68 18.53 20.99 30.00
C GLY A 68 19.28 19.95 29.14
N LEU A 69 20.58 19.75 29.38
CA LEU A 69 21.31 18.62 28.78
C LEU A 69 20.95 17.30 29.48
N ARG A 70 20.80 17.29 30.80
CA ARG A 70 20.36 16.10 31.54
C ARG A 70 18.94 15.69 31.17
N GLU A 71 18.01 16.62 31.02
CA GLU A 71 16.65 16.36 30.55
C GLU A 71 16.62 15.87 29.10
N LEU A 72 17.52 16.36 28.24
CA LEU A 72 17.70 15.83 26.87
C LEU A 72 18.28 14.40 26.87
N PHE A 73 19.11 14.06 27.85
CA PHE A 73 19.68 12.70 28.02
C PHE A 73 18.78 11.76 28.84
N ASP A 74 17.93 12.27 29.74
CA ASP A 74 16.92 11.53 30.49
C ASP A 74 15.69 11.27 29.60
N GLY A 75 15.36 12.17 28.66
CA GLY A 75 14.37 11.94 27.60
C GLY A 75 14.83 11.00 26.48
N LEU A 76 16.08 10.52 26.51
CA LEU A 76 16.51 9.29 25.81
C LEU A 76 16.09 8.05 26.61
N ASP A 77 14.92 8.13 27.24
CA ASP A 77 14.38 7.18 28.18
C ASP A 77 14.50 5.77 27.61
N ASP A 78 14.93 4.88 28.49
CA ASP A 78 15.15 3.44 28.33
C ASP A 78 13.85 2.67 28.05
N GLU A 79 12.80 3.35 27.59
CA GLU A 79 11.54 2.78 27.17
C GLU A 79 11.81 1.94 25.92
N PRO A 80 11.60 0.62 25.98
CA PRO A 80 11.99 -0.25 24.88
C PRO A 80 11.17 0.11 23.64
N VAL A 81 11.82 0.61 22.57
CA VAL A 81 11.19 0.83 21.26
C VAL A 81 10.55 -0.48 20.81
N ARG A 82 9.22 -0.52 20.94
CA ARG A 82 8.43 -1.69 20.62
C ARG A 82 8.32 -1.80 19.10
N PRO A 83 8.29 -3.02 18.55
CA PRO A 83 7.99 -3.18 17.14
C PRO A 83 6.60 -2.58 16.84
N PRO A 84 6.40 -2.04 15.62
CA PRO A 84 5.11 -1.56 15.15
C PRO A 84 3.98 -2.56 15.47
N THR A 85 2.78 -2.11 15.81
CA THR A 85 1.66 -3.02 16.10
C THR A 85 1.01 -3.54 14.83
N ASP A 86 0.92 -2.68 13.82
CA ASP A 86 0.36 -3.00 12.52
C ASP A 86 1.29 -3.92 11.69
N PRO A 87 0.78 -5.04 11.15
CA PRO A 87 1.61 -5.97 10.36
C PRO A 87 2.13 -5.35 9.05
N ALA A 88 1.41 -4.40 8.44
CA ALA A 88 1.88 -3.72 7.24
C ALA A 88 3.03 -2.77 7.56
N VAL A 89 2.97 -2.06 8.70
CA VAL A 89 4.07 -1.21 9.17
C VAL A 89 5.29 -2.05 9.52
N ARG A 90 5.13 -3.21 10.17
CA ARG A 90 6.26 -4.16 10.38
C ARG A 90 6.90 -4.63 9.08
N ARG A 91 6.12 -4.74 8.01
CA ARG A 91 6.63 -5.13 6.69
C ARG A 91 7.39 -3.99 6.01
N LEU A 92 6.94 -2.76 6.22
CA LEU A 92 7.64 -1.56 5.77
C LEU A 92 8.94 -1.34 6.57
N LEU A 93 8.90 -1.52 7.88
CA LEU A 93 10.00 -1.33 8.84
C LEU A 93 10.44 -2.69 9.43
N PRO A 94 11.10 -3.54 8.62
CA PRO A 94 11.49 -4.88 9.06
C PRO A 94 12.62 -4.83 10.08
N ASP A 95 12.63 -5.81 10.98
CA ASP A 95 13.72 -5.96 11.95
C ASP A 95 15.06 -6.20 11.24
N ALA A 96 16.08 -5.45 11.64
CA ALA A 96 17.44 -5.58 11.11
C ALA A 96 18.16 -6.87 11.56
N SER A 97 17.59 -7.60 12.54
CA SER A 97 18.14 -8.83 13.10
C SER A 97 17.04 -9.76 13.60
N SER A 98 17.27 -11.07 13.54
CA SER A 98 16.42 -12.07 14.18
C SER A 98 16.62 -12.14 15.71
N ASP A 99 17.71 -11.56 16.22
CA ASP A 99 17.96 -11.45 17.66
C ASP A 99 17.14 -10.26 18.22
N PRO A 100 16.21 -10.48 19.16
CA PRO A 100 15.34 -9.43 19.68
C PRO A 100 16.06 -8.28 20.42
N GLU A 101 17.23 -8.54 21.01
CA GLU A 101 18.02 -7.51 21.69
C GLU A 101 18.69 -6.61 20.64
N ILE A 102 19.35 -7.21 19.65
CA ILE A 102 19.98 -6.49 18.54
C ILE A 102 18.90 -5.73 17.74
N ALA A 103 17.77 -6.35 17.41
CA ALA A 103 16.70 -5.69 16.68
C ALA A 103 16.17 -4.44 17.40
N ARG A 104 16.10 -4.47 18.74
CA ARG A 104 15.67 -3.34 19.55
C ARG A 104 16.69 -2.20 19.54
N GLU A 105 17.98 -2.51 19.67
CA GLU A 105 19.04 -1.51 19.57
C GLU A 105 19.06 -0.86 18.19
N PHE A 106 18.94 -1.65 17.12
CA PHE A 106 18.86 -1.11 15.75
C PHE A 106 17.66 -0.19 15.58
N ARG A 107 16.45 -0.60 15.99
CA ARG A 107 15.26 0.27 15.92
C ARG A 107 15.48 1.59 16.64
N ARG A 108 16.02 1.56 17.86
CA ARG A 108 16.34 2.78 18.63
C ARG A 108 17.19 3.78 17.85
N PHE A 109 18.05 3.33 16.94
CA PHE A 109 18.95 4.21 16.18
C PHE A 109 18.49 4.50 14.75
N THR A 110 17.61 3.70 14.15
CA THR A 110 17.36 3.77 12.70
C THR A 110 15.89 3.83 12.30
N ASP A 111 14.95 3.57 13.21
CA ASP A 111 13.53 3.45 12.83
C ASP A 111 12.98 4.78 12.31
N ASP A 112 13.25 5.88 13.03
CA ASP A 112 12.87 7.24 12.64
C ASP A 112 13.43 7.64 11.27
N ASP A 113 14.74 7.43 11.04
CA ASP A 113 15.40 7.73 9.76
C ASP A 113 14.79 6.92 8.60
N LEU A 114 14.50 5.64 8.85
CA LEU A 114 13.89 4.75 7.86
C LEU A 114 12.46 5.16 7.55
N ARG A 115 11.67 5.50 8.58
CA ARG A 115 10.30 6.02 8.43
C ARG A 115 10.31 7.33 7.66
N GLN A 116 11.17 8.28 8.05
CA GLN A 116 11.31 9.56 7.37
C GLN A 116 11.64 9.36 5.88
N THR A 117 12.62 8.51 5.56
CA THR A 117 12.99 8.20 4.18
C THR A 117 11.80 7.66 3.38
N LYS A 118 10.97 6.80 3.98
CA LYS A 118 9.76 6.25 3.34
C LYS A 118 8.69 7.31 3.13
N VAL A 119 8.45 8.16 4.14
CA VAL A 119 7.48 9.25 4.04
C VAL A 119 7.91 10.24 2.97
N GLU A 120 9.19 10.65 2.93
CA GLU A 120 9.72 11.58 1.93
C GLU A 120 9.51 11.07 0.50
N ARG A 121 9.82 9.80 0.22
CA ARG A 121 9.59 9.23 -1.13
C ARG A 121 8.11 9.09 -1.48
N LEU A 122 7.25 8.76 -0.52
CA LEU A 122 5.80 8.68 -0.73
C LEU A 122 5.22 10.08 -1.01
N LEU A 123 5.65 11.09 -0.27
CA LEU A 123 5.25 12.48 -0.51
C LEU A 123 5.72 12.99 -1.87
N LEU A 124 6.94 12.67 -2.29
CA LEU A 124 7.44 12.96 -3.63
C LEU A 124 6.54 12.30 -4.70
N PHE A 125 6.22 11.01 -4.53
CA PHE A 125 5.34 10.30 -5.45
C PHE A 125 3.95 10.94 -5.54
N ALA A 126 3.33 11.27 -4.41
CA ALA A 126 2.04 11.97 -4.38
C ALA A 126 2.11 13.35 -5.04
N GLN A 127 3.20 14.09 -4.85
CA GLN A 127 3.42 15.40 -5.49
C GLN A 127 3.44 15.29 -7.02
N LEU A 128 4.24 14.36 -7.57
CA LEU A 128 4.33 14.15 -9.02
C LEU A 128 2.98 13.67 -9.61
N LEU A 129 2.26 12.81 -8.87
CA LEU A 129 0.90 12.37 -9.25
C LEU A 129 -0.13 13.51 -9.28
N LEU A 130 0.16 14.68 -8.70
CA LEU A 130 -0.74 15.83 -8.68
C LEU A 130 -0.26 17.02 -9.52
N GLU A 131 0.91 16.92 -10.16
CA GLU A 131 1.51 18.02 -10.93
C GLU A 131 0.68 18.41 -12.17
N ALA A 132 0.31 17.43 -13.00
CA ALA A 132 -0.58 17.68 -14.13
C ALA A 132 -2.01 18.01 -13.66
N ALA A 133 -2.62 19.04 -14.25
CA ALA A 133 -4.01 19.39 -14.01
C ALA A 133 -4.97 18.25 -14.42
N PRO A 134 -6.05 18.02 -13.65
CA PRO A 134 -7.02 16.97 -13.97
C PRO A 134 -7.67 17.23 -15.33
N SER A 135 -7.92 16.17 -16.08
CA SER A 135 -8.67 16.23 -17.33
C SER A 135 -10.15 15.96 -17.10
N SER A 136 -11.03 16.65 -17.85
CA SER A 136 -12.47 16.32 -17.87
C SER A 136 -12.77 15.04 -18.67
N ASP A 137 -11.82 14.57 -19.47
CA ASP A 137 -11.87 13.27 -20.13
C ASP A 137 -11.17 12.25 -19.21
N GLU A 138 -11.96 11.42 -18.54
CA GLU A 138 -11.47 10.44 -17.56
C GLU A 138 -10.61 9.34 -18.18
N GLU A 139 -10.72 9.09 -19.49
CA GLU A 139 -9.93 8.06 -20.17
C GLU A 139 -8.60 8.61 -20.70
N ARG A 140 -8.48 9.93 -20.80
CA ARG A 140 -7.29 10.60 -21.34
C ARG A 140 -6.07 10.28 -20.48
N GLN A 141 -5.06 9.70 -21.13
CA GLN A 141 -3.76 9.42 -20.54
C GLN A 141 -2.92 10.71 -20.49
N LEU A 142 -2.69 11.21 -19.29
CA LEU A 142 -1.80 12.32 -19.00
C LEU A 142 -0.38 11.81 -18.77
N GLU A 143 0.61 12.61 -19.11
CA GLU A 143 2.01 12.25 -18.89
C GLU A 143 2.32 12.29 -17.39
N PHE A 144 2.88 11.19 -16.89
CA PHE A 144 3.47 11.08 -15.58
C PHE A 144 4.98 11.01 -15.76
N VAL A 145 5.64 12.13 -15.51
CA VAL A 145 7.08 12.31 -15.76
C VAL A 145 7.83 12.10 -14.45
N VAL A 146 8.92 11.34 -14.52
CA VAL A 146 9.82 11.06 -13.39
C VAL A 146 11.25 11.33 -13.85
N LEU A 147 11.98 12.17 -13.13
CA LEU A 147 13.37 12.46 -13.44
C LEU A 147 14.27 11.25 -13.11
N HIS A 148 15.43 11.15 -13.76
CA HIS A 148 16.36 10.03 -13.53
C HIS A 148 16.76 9.88 -12.06
N GLU A 149 17.03 10.99 -11.37
CA GLU A 149 17.40 11.05 -9.96
C GLU A 149 16.25 10.69 -9.00
N GLU A 150 15.00 10.83 -9.43
CA GLU A 150 13.80 10.53 -8.62
C GLU A 150 13.38 9.06 -8.78
N ALA A 151 13.76 8.42 -9.88
CA ALA A 151 13.25 7.12 -10.29
C ALA A 151 13.44 6.01 -9.24
N GLU A 152 14.56 5.99 -8.52
CA GLU A 152 14.76 5.02 -7.42
C GLU A 152 13.80 5.27 -6.25
N ALA A 153 13.55 6.54 -5.92
CA ALA A 153 12.59 6.91 -4.87
C ALA A 153 11.16 6.53 -5.28
N ILE A 154 10.77 6.78 -6.53
CA ILE A 154 9.43 6.42 -7.06
C ILE A 154 9.23 4.91 -7.12
N ALA A 155 10.23 4.15 -7.59
CA ALA A 155 10.18 2.69 -7.56
C ALA A 155 10.05 2.16 -6.11
N GLY A 156 10.75 2.79 -5.16
CA GLY A 156 10.64 2.48 -3.74
C GLY A 156 9.27 2.80 -3.13
N ALA A 157 8.65 3.93 -3.51
CA ALA A 157 7.31 4.31 -3.06
C ALA A 157 6.24 3.32 -3.57
N LEU A 158 6.32 2.94 -4.85
CA LEU A 158 5.44 1.92 -5.44
C LEU A 158 5.59 0.56 -4.74
N ALA A 159 6.83 0.19 -4.37
CA ALA A 159 7.09 -1.03 -3.61
C ALA A 159 6.46 -0.96 -2.19
N ASP A 160 6.58 0.16 -1.48
CA ASP A 160 5.95 0.35 -0.17
C ASP A 160 4.42 0.21 -0.23
N ILE A 161 3.79 0.86 -1.21
CA ILE A 161 2.34 0.77 -1.43
C ILE A 161 1.94 -0.69 -1.64
N ARG A 162 2.69 -1.43 -2.45
CA ARG A 162 2.42 -2.86 -2.68
C ARG A 162 2.61 -3.71 -1.43
N LEU A 163 3.59 -3.41 -0.58
CA LEU A 163 3.77 -4.12 0.68
C LEU A 163 2.57 -3.92 1.61
N VAL A 164 2.06 -2.70 1.71
CA VAL A 164 0.87 -2.40 2.53
C VAL A 164 -0.37 -3.08 1.97
N ILE A 165 -0.66 -2.89 0.68
CA ILE A 165 -1.84 -3.47 0.07
C ILE A 165 -1.78 -5.00 0.10
N GLY A 166 -0.61 -5.58 -0.19
CA GLY A 166 -0.40 -7.03 -0.14
C GLY A 166 -0.67 -7.60 1.25
N GLU A 167 -0.24 -6.92 2.31
CA GLU A 167 -0.55 -7.33 3.68
C GLU A 167 -2.06 -7.22 4.01
N ARG A 168 -2.74 -6.17 3.53
CA ARG A 168 -4.19 -5.99 3.74
C ARG A 168 -5.04 -6.97 2.95
N LEU A 169 -4.56 -7.40 1.78
CA LEU A 169 -5.17 -8.44 0.97
C LEU A 169 -4.78 -9.85 1.45
N ASP A 170 -3.88 -9.97 2.42
CA ASP A 170 -3.33 -11.23 2.92
C ASP A 170 -2.62 -12.07 1.83
N LEU A 171 -1.86 -11.41 0.95
CA LEU A 171 -1.06 -12.06 -0.08
C LEU A 171 0.22 -12.65 0.54
N ARG A 172 0.28 -13.98 0.62
CA ARG A 172 1.39 -14.74 1.22
C ARG A 172 2.18 -15.54 0.18
N THR A 173 1.57 -15.89 -0.95
CA THR A 173 2.15 -16.73 -2.00
C THR A 173 2.02 -16.10 -3.38
N ASP A 174 2.76 -16.66 -4.34
CA ASP A 174 2.65 -16.30 -5.75
C ASP A 174 1.27 -16.70 -6.31
N ASP A 175 0.70 -17.81 -5.81
CA ASP A 175 -0.64 -18.28 -6.20
C ASP A 175 -1.71 -17.27 -5.76
N ASP A 176 -1.64 -16.73 -4.53
CA ASP A 176 -2.57 -15.68 -4.05
C ASP A 176 -2.55 -14.43 -4.97
N SER A 177 -1.36 -14.10 -5.49
CA SER A 177 -1.18 -12.96 -6.40
C SER A 177 -1.74 -13.25 -7.79
N GLN A 178 -1.65 -14.50 -8.25
CA GLN A 178 -2.23 -14.95 -9.51
C GLN A 178 -3.76 -14.98 -9.44
N ASP A 179 -4.33 -15.50 -8.35
CA ASP A 179 -5.78 -15.53 -8.14
C ASP A 179 -6.36 -14.10 -8.09
N LEU A 180 -5.67 -13.18 -7.43
CA LEU A 180 -6.02 -11.76 -7.44
C LEU A 180 -5.99 -11.17 -8.86
N TYR A 181 -4.96 -11.49 -9.65
CA TYR A 181 -4.86 -11.05 -11.03
C TYR A 181 -6.04 -11.55 -11.87
N ASP A 182 -6.38 -12.83 -11.75
CA ASP A 182 -7.48 -13.44 -12.48
C ASP A 182 -8.83 -12.83 -12.05
N ALA A 183 -9.04 -12.60 -10.76
CA ALA A 183 -10.25 -11.97 -10.23
C ALA A 183 -10.43 -10.52 -10.69
N VAL A 184 -9.37 -9.71 -10.62
CA VAL A 184 -9.38 -8.32 -11.13
C VAL A 184 -9.64 -8.34 -12.64
N THR A 185 -8.91 -9.16 -13.39
CA THR A 185 -9.08 -9.24 -14.85
C THR A 185 -10.47 -9.69 -15.26
N ALA A 186 -11.07 -10.66 -14.55
CA ALA A 186 -12.44 -11.09 -14.80
C ALA A 186 -13.45 -9.95 -14.57
N THR A 187 -13.21 -9.07 -13.59
CA THR A 187 -14.08 -7.94 -13.28
C THR A 187 -14.06 -6.87 -14.38
N TRP A 188 -12.90 -6.64 -15.01
CA TRP A 188 -12.72 -5.60 -16.04
C TRP A 188 -12.70 -6.15 -17.48
N GLY A 189 -12.67 -7.47 -17.63
CA GLY A 189 -12.27 -8.17 -18.85
C GLY A 189 -13.39 -8.61 -19.79
N ASP A 190 -14.68 -8.42 -19.49
CA ASP A 190 -15.73 -8.84 -20.41
C ASP A 190 -17.02 -7.99 -20.38
N PRO A 191 -17.32 -7.17 -21.42
CA PRO A 191 -18.67 -6.60 -21.62
C PRO A 191 -19.71 -7.64 -22.11
N SER A 192 -19.34 -8.91 -22.22
CA SER A 192 -20.17 -10.08 -22.59
C SER A 192 -19.95 -11.29 -21.68
N GLY A 193 -19.35 -11.09 -20.50
CA GLY A 193 -19.13 -12.16 -19.54
C GLY A 193 -20.46 -12.67 -19.02
N PRO A 194 -20.58 -13.93 -18.55
CA PRO A 194 -21.80 -14.33 -17.88
C PRO A 194 -22.04 -13.33 -16.76
N GLU A 195 -23.16 -12.60 -16.82
CA GLU A 195 -23.54 -11.70 -15.75
C GLU A 195 -23.37 -12.42 -14.41
N PRO A 196 -22.91 -11.74 -13.36
CA PRO A 196 -22.90 -12.34 -12.03
C PRO A 196 -24.29 -12.89 -11.83
N VAL A 197 -24.39 -14.20 -11.60
CA VAL A 197 -25.67 -14.91 -11.54
C VAL A 197 -26.42 -14.31 -10.36
N GLY A 198 -27.21 -13.29 -10.67
CA GLY A 198 -28.08 -12.65 -9.72
C GLY A 198 -28.98 -13.74 -9.20
N ALA A 199 -28.98 -13.92 -7.87
CA ALA A 199 -29.89 -14.79 -7.16
C ALA A 199 -31.26 -14.68 -7.83
N THR A 200 -31.64 -15.71 -8.57
CA THR A 200 -32.95 -15.74 -9.19
C THR A 200 -33.98 -15.72 -8.07
N ASP A 201 -35.08 -15.00 -8.28
CA ASP A 201 -36.21 -14.91 -7.35
C ASP A 201 -36.77 -16.30 -6.95
N ASP A 202 -36.36 -17.36 -7.66
CA ASP A 202 -36.62 -18.77 -7.35
C ASP A 202 -35.96 -19.24 -6.03
N ALA A 203 -34.84 -18.65 -5.60
CA ALA A 203 -34.20 -18.98 -4.32
C ALA A 203 -34.99 -18.42 -3.12
N LEU A 204 -35.76 -17.35 -3.32
CA LEU A 204 -36.65 -16.78 -2.30
C LEU A 204 -37.99 -17.52 -2.19
N ASP A 205 -38.40 -18.25 -3.23
CA ASP A 205 -39.63 -19.08 -3.21
C ASP A 205 -39.37 -20.50 -2.65
N ALA A 206 -38.16 -21.04 -2.85
CA ALA A 206 -37.72 -22.29 -2.22
C ALA A 206 -37.62 -22.19 -0.69
N ALA A 207 -37.24 -21.02 -0.16
CA ALA A 207 -37.18 -20.76 1.28
C ALA A 207 -38.56 -20.53 1.94
N ARG A 208 -39.63 -20.37 1.14
CA ARG A 208 -41.01 -20.20 1.66
C ARG A 208 -41.83 -21.50 1.66
N THR A 209 -41.37 -22.56 1.00
CA THR A 209 -42.11 -23.82 0.86
C THR A 209 -41.54 -24.99 1.66
N SER A 210 -40.45 -24.81 2.44
CA SER A 210 -39.94 -25.83 3.36
C SER A 210 -40.40 -25.59 4.81
N ARG A 211 -41.72 -25.66 5.02
CA ARG A 211 -42.28 -25.97 6.34
C ARG A 211 -43.05 -27.26 6.18
N ASP A 212 -42.32 -28.37 6.18
CA ASP A 212 -42.74 -29.73 6.55
C ASP A 212 -41.60 -30.68 6.13
N VAL A 213 -40.67 -30.99 7.05
CA VAL A 213 -39.83 -32.19 6.94
C VAL A 213 -39.84 -32.90 8.29
N ASP A 214 -40.32 -34.14 8.20
CA ASP A 214 -40.44 -35.17 9.22
C ASP A 214 -39.09 -35.59 9.84
N ASP A 215 -39.22 -36.15 11.04
CA ASP A 215 -38.24 -36.37 12.11
C ASP A 215 -37.28 -37.57 11.91
N ASP A 216 -36.83 -37.87 10.68
CA ASP A 216 -36.20 -39.19 10.41
C ASP A 216 -34.84 -39.20 9.67
N GLN A 217 -34.05 -38.12 9.66
CA GLN A 217 -32.67 -38.18 9.11
C GLN A 217 -31.60 -37.69 10.09
N VAL A 218 -31.44 -38.49 11.16
CA VAL A 218 -30.26 -38.54 12.02
C VAL A 218 -29.47 -39.81 11.73
N ASP A 219 -28.84 -39.96 10.55
CA ASP A 219 -27.88 -41.06 10.34
C ASP A 219 -26.95 -40.94 9.10
N ALA A 220 -26.40 -39.75 8.83
CA ALA A 220 -25.35 -39.60 7.79
C ALA A 220 -24.26 -38.58 8.18
N MET A 221 -23.85 -38.57 9.44
CA MET A 221 -22.50 -38.14 9.81
C MET A 221 -21.63 -39.40 9.72
N LEU A 222 -20.68 -39.44 8.77
CA LEU A 222 -19.50 -40.33 8.66
C LEU A 222 -19.28 -40.81 7.22
N SER A 223 -18.92 -39.89 6.32
CA SER A 223 -18.03 -40.19 5.20
C SER A 223 -17.39 -38.90 4.70
N GLY A 224 -16.08 -38.78 4.86
CA GLY A 224 -15.31 -37.64 4.39
C GLY A 224 -15.25 -37.62 2.86
N GLU A 225 -15.86 -36.61 2.27
CA GLU A 225 -15.57 -36.10 0.94
C GLU A 225 -15.65 -34.58 1.04
N GLU A 226 -14.49 -33.93 1.10
CA GLU A 226 -14.37 -32.48 1.03
C GLU A 226 -14.66 -32.07 -0.43
N HIS A 227 -15.94 -31.88 -0.74
CA HIS A 227 -16.36 -31.26 -1.99
C HIS A 227 -16.17 -29.75 -1.84
N LEU A 228 -15.20 -29.21 -2.58
CA LEU A 228 -15.07 -27.77 -2.82
C LEU A 228 -16.40 -27.27 -3.40
N HIS A 229 -17.07 -26.38 -2.65
CA HIS A 229 -18.42 -25.90 -2.94
C HIS A 229 -18.33 -24.83 -4.05
N PRO A 230 -19.23 -24.82 -5.05
CA PRO A 230 -19.14 -23.89 -6.19
C PRO A 230 -19.64 -22.47 -5.86
N ASP A 231 -19.26 -21.93 -4.69
CA ASP A 231 -19.67 -20.59 -4.20
C ASP A 231 -18.47 -19.71 -3.79
N ASP A 232 -17.24 -20.07 -4.17
CA ASP A 232 -16.02 -19.30 -3.88
C ASP A 232 -15.93 -17.98 -4.69
N SER A 233 -16.88 -17.69 -5.58
CA SER A 233 -17.01 -16.38 -6.24
C SER A 233 -17.31 -15.23 -5.25
N ALA A 234 -17.64 -15.53 -4.00
CA ALA A 234 -17.81 -14.55 -2.93
C ALA A 234 -16.48 -14.06 -2.30
N GLU A 235 -15.32 -14.64 -2.66
CA GLU A 235 -14.04 -14.34 -2.01
C GLU A 235 -13.48 -12.93 -2.34
N PHE A 236 -13.91 -12.30 -3.44
CA PHE A 236 -13.43 -10.97 -3.84
C PHE A 236 -14.53 -9.91 -3.80
N SER A 237 -14.79 -9.38 -2.60
CA SER A 237 -15.65 -8.21 -2.41
C SER A 237 -15.15 -6.97 -3.17
N GLY A 238 -16.04 -6.03 -3.51
CA GLY A 238 -15.70 -4.80 -4.25
C GLY A 238 -14.48 -4.04 -3.71
N PRO A 239 -14.32 -3.85 -2.38
CA PRO A 239 -13.11 -3.27 -1.80
C PRO A 239 -11.83 -4.09 -2.02
N ARG A 240 -11.91 -5.43 -2.02
CA ARG A 240 -10.75 -6.30 -2.32
C ARG A 240 -10.34 -6.20 -3.78
N ILE A 241 -11.31 -6.18 -4.71
CA ILE A 241 -11.04 -5.97 -6.14
C ILE A 241 -10.42 -4.58 -6.37
N PHE A 242 -10.93 -3.54 -5.70
CA PHE A 242 -10.36 -2.20 -5.80
C PHE A 242 -8.89 -2.17 -5.37
N LEU A 243 -8.58 -2.67 -4.16
CA LEU A 243 -7.21 -2.76 -3.68
C LEU A 243 -6.35 -3.63 -4.59
N GLY A 244 -6.92 -4.71 -5.15
CA GLY A 244 -6.27 -5.54 -6.15
C GLY A 244 -5.87 -4.77 -7.41
N SER A 245 -6.78 -3.98 -7.98
CA SER A 245 -6.49 -3.12 -9.13
C SER A 245 -5.36 -2.15 -8.84
N VAL A 246 -5.34 -1.54 -7.64
CA VAL A 246 -4.26 -0.64 -7.23
C VAL A 246 -2.93 -1.37 -7.06
N PHE A 247 -2.95 -2.56 -6.44
CA PHE A 247 -1.76 -3.40 -6.27
C PHE A 247 -1.12 -3.77 -7.61
N LEU A 248 -1.95 -4.18 -8.59
CA LEU A 248 -1.50 -4.53 -9.93
C LEU A 248 -1.00 -3.31 -10.71
N LEU A 249 -1.71 -2.17 -10.61
CA LEU A 249 -1.28 -0.91 -11.23
C LEU A 249 0.09 -0.46 -10.68
N ALA A 250 0.26 -0.47 -9.35
CA ALA A 250 1.53 -0.13 -8.73
C ALA A 250 2.65 -1.10 -9.16
N GLY A 251 2.34 -2.39 -9.27
CA GLY A 251 3.27 -3.42 -9.76
C GLY A 251 3.72 -3.15 -11.20
N TYR A 252 2.77 -2.87 -12.09
CA TYR A 252 3.03 -2.58 -13.49
C TYR A 252 3.89 -1.31 -13.69
N LEU A 253 3.61 -0.24 -12.93
CA LEU A 253 4.41 0.98 -12.95
C LEU A 253 5.83 0.73 -12.42
N GLN A 254 5.95 0.00 -11.31
CA GLN A 254 7.25 -0.30 -10.70
C GLN A 254 8.11 -1.14 -11.65
N GLU A 255 7.53 -2.19 -12.25
CA GLU A 255 8.22 -3.07 -13.20
C GLU A 255 8.73 -2.27 -14.41
N SER A 256 7.85 -1.50 -15.06
CA SER A 256 8.24 -0.71 -16.24
C SER A 256 9.30 0.35 -15.94
N LEU A 257 9.23 1.03 -14.79
CA LEU A 257 10.25 1.99 -14.36
C LEU A 257 11.60 1.30 -14.07
N THR A 258 11.56 0.17 -13.37
CA THR A 258 12.77 -0.63 -13.07
C THR A 258 13.44 -1.12 -14.35
N ASP A 259 12.64 -1.51 -15.33
CA ASP A 259 13.11 -1.92 -16.65
C ASP A 259 13.85 -0.79 -17.37
N CYS A 260 13.33 0.44 -17.34
CA CYS A 260 14.01 1.62 -17.85
C CYS A 260 15.35 1.88 -17.13
N LEU A 261 15.36 1.86 -15.80
CA LEU A 261 16.58 2.01 -14.99
C LEU A 261 17.66 0.98 -15.36
N LEU A 262 17.26 -0.29 -15.51
CA LEU A 262 18.18 -1.38 -15.87
C LEU A 262 18.71 -1.23 -17.31
N ARG A 263 17.89 -0.77 -18.26
CA ARG A 263 18.34 -0.47 -19.63
C ARG A 263 19.37 0.65 -19.63
N ASP A 264 19.13 1.73 -18.89
CA ASP A 264 20.05 2.86 -18.79
C ASP A 264 21.37 2.51 -18.11
N TYR A 265 21.30 1.71 -17.03
CA TYR A 265 22.49 1.20 -16.35
C TYR A 265 23.36 0.39 -17.33
N ARG A 266 22.77 -0.53 -18.10
CA ARG A 266 23.48 -1.34 -19.11
C ARG A 266 24.10 -0.45 -20.21
N ALA A 267 23.36 0.54 -20.70
CA ALA A 267 23.86 1.48 -21.71
C ALA A 267 25.04 2.33 -21.20
N SER A 268 25.00 2.76 -19.93
CA SER A 268 26.10 3.52 -19.32
C SER A 268 27.38 2.71 -19.16
N ARG A 269 27.25 1.41 -18.84
CA ARG A 269 28.39 0.50 -18.66
C ARG A 269 29.04 0.12 -19.98
N GLY A 270 28.28 -0.02 -21.07
CA GLY A 270 28.81 -0.29 -22.41
C GLY A 270 29.56 0.89 -23.05
N ARG A 271 29.44 2.10 -22.50
CA ARG A 271 30.14 3.31 -22.96
C ARG A 271 31.47 3.59 -22.22
N ARG A 272 31.78 2.81 -21.17
CA ARG A 272 33.04 2.91 -20.40
C ARG A 272 34.00 1.80 -20.81
#